data_AF-A0A094JXL1-F1
#
_entry.id   AF-A0A094JXL1-F1
#
_cell.length_a   1.000
_cell.length_b   1.000
_cell.length_c   1.000
_cell.angle_alpha   90.00
_cell.angle_beta   90.00
_cell.angle_gamma   90.00
#
_symmetry.space_group_name_H-M   'P 1'
#
loop_
_entity.id
_entity.type
_entity.pdbx_description
1 polymer ?
#
loop_
_entity_poly.entity_id
_entity_poly.type
_entity_poly.pdbx_seq_one_letter_code
_entity_poly.pdbx_strand_id
1 'polypeptide(L)'
;MSFLLKQKTLDITQHVIGKWNENGGFQLFYDHECIGEFVQETNEFKLKHGYEQQNGRILKTVTVTEHPDAKYVDCDTEGGWC
;
A
#
# COMPACT_ATOMS: atom_id res chain seq x y z
N MET A 1 -7.31 24.95 -6.03
CA MET A 1 -6.79 24.01 -7.04
C MET A 1 -7.03 22.60 -6.55
N SER A 2 -7.76 21.78 -7.31
CA SER A 2 -7.99 20.37 -6.98
C SER A 2 -6.73 19.58 -7.29
N PHE A 3 -6.12 18.94 -6.28
CA PHE A 3 -5.01 18.02 -6.48
C PHE A 3 -5.52 16.81 -7.27
N LEU A 4 -5.00 16.59 -8.49
CA LEU A 4 -5.27 15.37 -9.25
C LEU A 4 -4.44 14.24 -8.62
N LEU A 5 -5.11 13.42 -7.83
CA LEU A 5 -4.55 12.20 -7.25
C LEU A 5 -4.60 11.10 -8.31
N LYS A 6 -3.43 10.65 -8.79
CA LYS A 6 -3.35 9.52 -9.71
C LYS A 6 -3.15 8.23 -8.93
N GLN A 7 -4.00 7.25 -9.19
CA GLN A 7 -3.80 5.90 -8.69
C GLN A 7 -2.80 5.18 -9.59
N LYS A 8 -1.80 4.56 -8.97
CA LYS A 8 -0.80 3.73 -9.65
C LYS A 8 -0.76 2.36 -9.00
N THR A 9 -0.65 1.33 -9.82
CA THR A 9 -0.49 -0.05 -9.36
C THR A 9 0.99 -0.43 -9.38
N LEU A 10 1.47 -1.01 -8.30
CA LEU A 10 2.84 -1.48 -8.13
C LEU A 10 2.85 -2.98 -7.91
N ASP A 11 3.68 -3.71 -8.65
CA ASP A 11 3.95 -5.12 -8.38
C ASP A 11 4.93 -5.24 -7.22
N ILE A 12 4.47 -5.80 -6.10
CA ILE A 12 5.27 -5.96 -4.88
C ILE A 12 5.61 -7.42 -4.60
N THR A 13 5.32 -8.34 -5.52
CA THR A 13 5.41 -9.79 -5.30
C THR A 13 6.74 -10.24 -4.70
N GLN A 14 7.85 -9.72 -5.22
CA GLN A 14 9.21 -10.08 -4.78
C GLN A 14 9.59 -9.52 -3.40
N HIS A 15 8.82 -8.57 -2.89
CA HIS A 15 9.03 -7.92 -1.60
C HIS A 15 8.06 -8.42 -0.52
N VAL A 16 7.13 -9.31 -0.87
CA VAL A 16 6.21 -9.91 0.10
C VAL A 16 6.90 -11.07 0.81
N ILE A 17 6.87 -11.04 2.13
CA ILE A 17 7.42 -12.08 3.00
C ILE A 17 6.25 -12.81 3.68
N GLY A 18 6.16 -14.12 3.45
CA GLY A 18 5.24 -14.99 4.18
C GLY A 18 5.83 -15.44 5.52
N LYS A 19 5.04 -15.38 6.59
CA LYS A 19 5.41 -15.85 7.92
C LYS A 19 4.29 -16.70 8.50
N TRP A 20 4.67 -17.80 9.15
CA TRP A 20 3.75 -18.57 9.97
C TRP A 20 3.43 -17.81 11.25
N ASN A 21 2.16 -17.80 11.65
CA ASN A 21 1.75 -17.32 12.96
C ASN A 21 1.66 -18.48 13.96
N GLU A 22 1.56 -18.15 15.25
CA GLU A 22 1.50 -19.13 16.34
C GLU A 22 0.26 -20.03 16.27
N ASN A 23 -0.76 -19.63 15.53
CA ASN A 23 -2.02 -20.37 15.34
C ASN A 23 -2.00 -21.26 14.08
N GLY A 24 -0.85 -21.39 13.40
CA GLY A 24 -0.71 -22.20 12.18
C GLY A 24 -1.19 -21.53 10.89
N GLY A 25 -1.60 -20.27 10.95
CA GLY A 25 -1.96 -19.46 9.78
C GLY A 25 -0.74 -18.88 9.07
N PHE A 26 -0.90 -18.50 7.80
CA PHE A 26 0.17 -17.95 6.97
C PHE A 26 -0.08 -16.47 6.67
N GLN A 27 0.64 -15.58 7.34
CA GLN A 27 0.50 -14.14 7.19
C GLN A 27 1.48 -13.58 6.16
N LEU A 28 1.05 -12.58 5.41
CA LEU A 28 1.85 -11.91 4.39
C LEU A 28 2.25 -10.53 4.86
N PHE A 29 3.53 -10.18 4.67
CA PHE A 29 4.08 -8.90 5.08
C PHE A 29 4.72 -8.17 3.90
N TYR A 30 4.55 -6.85 3.84
CA TYR A 30 5.28 -5.96 2.95
C TYR A 30 5.80 -4.76 3.76
N ASP A 31 7.10 -4.50 3.68
CA ASP A 31 7.78 -3.44 4.43
C ASP A 31 7.41 -3.42 5.93
N HIS A 32 7.49 -4.60 6.56
CA HIS A 32 7.19 -4.83 7.98
C HIS A 32 5.71 -4.73 8.39
N GLU A 33 4.81 -4.33 7.49
CA GLU A 33 3.37 -4.34 7.74
C GLU A 33 2.74 -5.65 7.28
N CYS A 34 1.87 -6.23 8.11
CA CYS A 34 1.02 -7.36 7.68
C CYS A 34 0.01 -6.85 6.64
N ILE A 35 0.07 -7.35 5.42
CA ILE A 35 -0.82 -6.95 4.31
C ILE A 35 -1.98 -7.92 4.10
N GLY A 36 -2.02 -9.02 4.85
CA GLY A 36 -3.06 -10.01 4.76
C GLY A 36 -2.59 -11.39 5.17
N GLU A 37 -3.34 -12.40 4.76
CA GLU A 37 -3.05 -13.80 5.02
C GLU A 37 -3.46 -14.69 3.85
N PHE A 38 -2.83 -15.85 3.77
CA PHE A 38 -3.26 -16.94 2.91
C PHE A 38 -4.11 -17.91 3.72
N VAL A 39 -5.34 -18.12 3.28
CA VAL A 39 -6.30 -19.02 3.92
C VAL A 39 -6.26 -20.36 3.22
N GLN A 40 -5.63 -21.34 3.87
CA GLN A 40 -5.42 -22.66 3.30
C GLN A 40 -6.72 -23.42 2.99
N GLU A 41 -7.77 -23.21 3.78
CA GLU A 41 -9.07 -23.89 3.64
C GLU A 41 -9.77 -23.54 2.32
N THR A 42 -9.69 -22.27 1.90
CA THR A 42 -10.28 -21.79 0.65
C THR A 42 -9.27 -21.65 -0.48
N ASN A 43 -7.97 -21.78 -0.18
CA ASN A 43 -6.85 -21.56 -1.09
C ASN A 43 -6.85 -20.13 -1.67
N GLU A 44 -7.23 -19.15 -0.84
CA GLU A 44 -7.36 -17.74 -1.25
C GLU A 44 -6.48 -16.81 -0.42
N PHE A 45 -6.15 -15.67 -1.01
CA PHE A 45 -5.45 -14.58 -0.34
C PHE A 45 -6.46 -13.58 0.20
N LYS A 46 -6.52 -13.43 1.53
CA LYS A 46 -7.28 -12.37 2.20
C LYS A 46 -6.36 -11.18 2.42
N LEU A 47 -6.32 -10.29 1.42
CA LEU A 47 -5.48 -9.09 1.43
C LEU A 47 -6.25 -7.88 1.98
N LYS A 48 -5.52 -6.96 2.61
CA LYS A 48 -6.06 -5.67 3.05
C LYS A 48 -6.42 -4.77 1.86
N HIS A 49 -7.26 -3.77 2.12
CA HIS A 49 -7.61 -2.76 1.12
C HIS A 49 -6.36 -2.09 0.54
N GLY A 50 -6.33 -1.91 -0.77
CA GLY A 50 -5.18 -1.39 -1.51
C GLY A 50 -4.17 -2.46 -1.93
N TYR A 51 -4.42 -3.73 -1.60
CA TYR A 51 -3.64 -4.86 -2.08
C TYR A 51 -4.55 -5.87 -2.78
N GLU A 52 -4.10 -6.39 -3.91
CA GLU A 52 -4.86 -7.34 -4.71
C GLU A 52 -3.94 -8.44 -5.25
N GLN A 53 -4.48 -9.65 -5.38
CA GLN A 53 -3.80 -10.74 -6.04
C GLN A 53 -4.32 -10.85 -7.47
N GLN A 54 -3.41 -10.86 -8.44
CA GLN A 54 -3.75 -11.01 -9.85
C GLN A 54 -2.67 -11.79 -10.58
N ASN A 55 -3.07 -12.85 -11.31
CA ASN A 55 -2.15 -13.67 -12.12
C ASN A 55 -0.91 -14.17 -11.37
N GLY A 56 -1.07 -14.56 -10.10
CA GLY A 56 0.04 -15.03 -9.26
C GLY A 56 0.93 -13.93 -8.68
N ARG A 57 0.55 -12.65 -8.83
CA ARG A 57 1.27 -11.49 -8.32
C ARG A 57 0.48 -10.77 -7.25
N ILE A 58 1.18 -10.11 -6.33
CA ILE A 58 0.59 -9.23 -5.33
C ILE A 58 0.84 -7.79 -5.78
N LEU A 59 -0.25 -7.07 -6.01
CA LEU A 59 -0.25 -5.70 -6.49
C LEU A 59 -0.68 -4.76 -5.36
N LYS A 60 -0.04 -3.59 -5.26
CA LYS A 60 -0.38 -2.52 -4.34
C LYS A 60 -0.87 -1.31 -5.13
N THR A 61 -2.05 -0.80 -4.78
CA THR A 61 -2.56 0.47 -5.29
C THR A 61 -2.05 1.60 -4.41
N VAL A 62 -1.28 2.51 -4.99
CA VAL A 62 -0.78 3.72 -4.32
C VAL A 62 -1.37 4.95 -4.98
N THR A 63 -1.69 5.94 -4.17
CA THR A 63 -2.08 7.26 -4.66
C THR A 63 -0.82 8.11 -4.73
N VAL A 64 -0.44 8.54 -5.93
CA VAL A 64 0.67 9.47 -6.14
C VAL A 64 0.12 10.83 -6.52
N THR A 65 0.70 11.88 -5.92
CA THR A 65 0.55 13.25 -6.39
C THR A 65 1.45 13.44 -7.61
N GLU A 66 0.95 14.10 -8.67
CA GLU A 66 1.72 14.32 -9.91
C GLU A 66 2.94 15.25 -9.74
N HIS A 67 3.16 15.80 -8.54
CA HIS A 67 4.31 16.64 -8.20
C HIS A 67 5.04 16.09 -6.96
N PRO A 68 6.21 15.45 -7.11
CA PRO A 68 7.04 15.03 -5.98
C PRO A 68 7.61 16.20 -5.15
N ASP A 69 7.50 17.44 -5.65
CA ASP A 69 8.02 18.67 -5.01
C ASP A 69 6.96 19.53 -4.32
N ALA A 70 5.70 19.08 -4.23
CA ALA A 70 4.66 19.84 -3.54
C ALA A 70 4.82 19.69 -2.01
N LYS A 71 5.76 20.44 -1.43
CA LYS A 71 5.73 20.76 0.00
C LYS A 71 4.45 21.57 0.25
N TYR A 72 3.59 21.08 1.14
CA TYR A 72 2.54 21.93 1.70
C TYR A 72 3.23 23.05 2.47
N VAL A 73 3.21 24.26 1.91
CA VAL A 73 3.45 25.49 2.65
C VAL A 73 2.11 25.87 3.23
N ASP A 74 1.94 25.63 4.53
CA ASP A 74 0.91 26.30 5.32
C ASP A 74 1.30 27.79 5.36
N CYS A 75 0.92 28.57 4.32
CA CYS A 75 0.97 30.03 4.40
C CYS A 75 -0.17 30.45 5.35
N ASP A 76 -0.01 30.16 6.64
CA ASP A 76 -0.79 30.78 7.71
C ASP A 76 -0.46 32.27 7.69
N THR A 77 -1.40 33.03 7.17
CA THR A 77 -1.19 34.43 6.85
C THR A 77 -1.47 35.25 8.10
N GLU A 78 -0.42 35.67 8.82
CA GLU A 78 -0.31 37.00 9.46
C GLU A 78 1.18 37.36 9.62
N GLY A 79 1.80 37.93 8.57
CA GLY A 79 2.97 38.82 8.76
C GLY A 79 4.35 38.40 8.25
N GLY A 80 4.48 37.59 7.20
CA GLY A 80 5.80 37.34 6.60
C GLY A 80 5.68 36.67 5.24
N TRP A 81 6.52 37.06 4.28
CA TRP A 81 6.39 36.70 2.88
C TRP A 81 6.48 35.18 2.64
N CYS A 82 5.66 34.72 1.70
CA CYS A 82 5.98 33.58 0.84
C CYS A 82 6.73 34.19 -0.38
#